data_AF-A0A183IW71-F1
#
_entry.id   AF-A0A183IW71-F1
#
_cell.length_a   1.000
_cell.length_b   1.000
_cell.length_c   1.000
_cell.angle_alpha   90.00
_cell.angle_beta   90.00
_cell.angle_gamma   90.00
#
_symmetry.space_group_name_H-M   'P 1'
#
loop_
_entity.id
_entity.type
_entity.pdbx_description
1 polymer ?
#
loop_
_entity_poly.entity_id
_entity_poly.type
_entity_poly.pdbx_seq_one_letter_code
_entity_poly.pdbx_strand_id
1 'polypeptide(L)'
;MDTLFPLYVFVLFALYIGHVVAVENFVTAEVMFSLYDDTIKVPYEGVSQTLIYFEQKGIVDFRPILLDDKHNQVIVGARDHVFRLNEQSLAPLEKFEWLASSDSVEACLMRWSDKFDCRNFIRMLIMKDDSSLLICGTNAFSPACMWRNANGLSASVQDPFNGIGYVPFSPRYDHTYLFSRENHLYTGVGIDTSGDDSSFLRMMPDGLFLRIEKANSLSLNEPVFVAAFDVDPFVYFFFRETAMEVLSSGKVTYARIARVCKNDIGGTIRLHGYWTTFTKARLVCGVSESDSLNFVRAVEYVEEEQSFYAIFTSSE
;
A
#
# COMPACT_ATOMS: atom_id res chain seq x y z
N MET A 1 -4.97 17.38 -30.38
CA MET A 1 -5.40 18.23 -29.25
C MET A 1 -6.74 17.66 -28.84
N ASP A 2 -6.74 16.90 -27.75
CA ASP A 2 -7.86 16.32 -27.00
C ASP A 2 -7.34 15.01 -26.38
N THR A 3 -6.42 15.16 -25.43
CA THR A 3 -6.03 14.08 -24.52
C THR A 3 -7.05 14.08 -23.38
N LEU A 4 -8.02 13.18 -23.47
CA LEU A 4 -8.89 12.78 -22.37
C LEU A 4 -8.02 12.29 -21.21
N PHE A 5 -7.82 13.14 -20.20
CA PHE A 5 -7.31 12.70 -18.91
C PHE A 5 -8.47 11.99 -18.18
N PRO A 6 -8.30 10.76 -17.66
CA PRO A 6 -9.32 10.14 -16.85
C PRO A 6 -9.53 10.98 -15.59
N LEU A 7 -10.77 11.39 -15.34
CA LEU A 7 -11.18 12.00 -14.08
C LEU A 7 -11.09 10.92 -12.99
N TYR A 8 -10.12 11.06 -12.08
CA TYR A 8 -10.01 10.22 -10.89
C TYR A 8 -10.99 10.74 -9.83
N VAL A 9 -12.18 10.14 -9.75
CA VAL A 9 -13.12 10.36 -8.65
C VAL A 9 -12.89 9.27 -7.61
N PHE A 10 -12.47 9.67 -6.42
CA PHE A 10 -12.39 8.79 -5.25
C PHE A 10 -13.75 8.79 -4.57
N VAL A 11 -14.44 7.65 -4.56
CA VAL A 11 -15.62 7.46 -3.70
C VAL A 11 -15.15 6.74 -2.46
N LEU A 12 -15.30 7.41 -1.31
CA LEU A 12 -15.12 6.84 0.01
C LEU A 12 -16.47 6.24 0.41
N PHE A 13 -16.60 4.92 0.45
CA PHE A 13 -17.74 4.29 1.10
C PHE A 13 -17.46 4.20 2.59
N ALA A 14 -18.22 4.92 3.40
CA ALA A 14 -18.45 4.53 4.78
C ALA A 14 -19.58 3.50 4.78
N LEU A 15 -19.27 2.20 4.75
CA LEU A 15 -20.28 1.21 5.09
C LEU A 15 -20.52 1.30 6.60
N TYR A 16 -21.76 1.04 7.03
CA TYR A 16 -22.23 1.04 8.44
C TYR A 16 -21.46 0.05 9.37
N ILE A 17 -20.37 -0.54 8.87
CA ILE A 17 -19.54 -1.57 9.47
C ILE A 17 -18.10 -1.05 9.74
N GLY A 18 -17.85 0.25 9.68
CA GLY A 18 -16.56 0.83 10.12
C GLY A 18 -15.40 0.67 9.13
N HIS A 19 -15.67 0.40 7.85
CA HIS A 19 -14.64 0.36 6.82
C HIS A 19 -14.83 1.52 5.84
N VAL A 20 -13.78 2.32 5.68
CA VAL A 20 -13.68 3.33 4.62
C VAL A 20 -13.06 2.67 3.39
N VAL A 21 -13.87 2.47 2.36
CA VAL A 21 -13.39 1.91 1.08
C VAL A 21 -13.12 3.06 0.13
N ALA A 22 -11.87 3.28 -0.24
CA ALA A 22 -11.53 4.13 -1.38
C ALA A 22 -11.51 3.30 -2.65
N VAL A 23 -12.29 3.73 -3.64
CA VAL A 23 -12.28 3.12 -4.98
C VAL A 23 -11.58 4.07 -5.94
N GLU A 24 -10.53 3.60 -6.59
CA GLU A 24 -9.94 4.25 -7.77
C GLU A 24 -10.81 3.95 -9.00
N ASN A 25 -11.16 4.98 -9.77
CA ASN A 25 -11.91 4.92 -11.05
C ASN A 25 -13.34 4.38 -10.97
N PHE A 26 -14.30 5.25 -10.62
CA PHE A 26 -15.72 4.99 -10.86
C PHE A 26 -16.09 5.25 -12.33
N VAL A 27 -16.02 4.21 -13.17
CA VAL A 27 -16.57 4.22 -14.54
C VAL A 27 -17.86 3.39 -14.65
N THR A 28 -18.36 2.81 -13.55
CA THR A 28 -19.56 1.95 -13.57
C THR A 28 -20.81 2.74 -13.20
N ALA A 29 -21.89 2.55 -13.97
CA ALA A 29 -23.23 3.12 -13.70
C ALA A 29 -23.96 2.44 -12.52
N GLU A 30 -23.38 1.37 -11.95
CA GLU A 30 -23.96 0.55 -10.89
C GLU A 30 -22.91 0.27 -9.81
N VAL A 31 -23.36 0.27 -8.55
CA VAL A 31 -22.60 -0.17 -7.38
C VAL A 31 -23.16 -1.52 -6.93
N MET A 32 -22.29 -2.51 -6.79
CA MET A 32 -22.65 -3.87 -6.38
C MET A 32 -22.36 -4.04 -4.90
N PHE A 33 -23.39 -4.35 -4.11
CA PHE A 33 -23.23 -4.79 -2.73
C PHE A 33 -23.56 -6.28 -2.65
N SER A 34 -22.63 -7.08 -2.15
CA SER A 34 -22.85 -8.51 -1.90
C SER A 34 -23.02 -8.71 -0.41
N LEU A 35 -24.21 -9.12 0.03
CA LEU A 35 -24.48 -9.47 1.42
C LEU A 35 -24.82 -10.95 1.46
N TYR A 36 -23.91 -11.78 1.99
CA TYR A 36 -24.01 -13.20 2.37
C TYR A 36 -24.79 -14.18 1.45
N ASP A 37 -26.02 -13.88 1.01
CA ASP A 37 -26.83 -14.67 0.06
C ASP A 37 -27.58 -13.83 -1.01
N ASP A 38 -27.55 -12.49 -0.96
CA ASP A 38 -28.21 -11.60 -1.91
C ASP A 38 -27.24 -10.56 -2.48
N THR A 39 -27.30 -10.39 -3.81
CA THR A 39 -26.57 -9.32 -4.49
C THR A 39 -27.53 -8.15 -4.74
N ILE A 40 -27.32 -7.05 -4.01
CA ILE A 40 -28.08 -5.82 -4.22
C ILE A 40 -27.34 -4.99 -5.27
N LYS A 41 -28.00 -4.81 -6.42
CA LYS A 41 -27.58 -3.85 -7.44
C LYS A 41 -28.19 -2.51 -7.11
N VAL A 42 -27.36 -1.54 -6.72
CA VAL A 42 -27.85 -0.18 -6.52
C VAL A 42 -27.37 0.68 -7.69
N PRO A 43 -28.29 1.27 -8.49
CA PRO A 43 -27.90 2.19 -9.55
C PRO A 43 -27.17 3.38 -8.93
N TYR A 44 -26.15 3.89 -9.61
CA TYR A 44 -25.34 5.00 -9.11
C TYR A 44 -26.21 6.21 -8.70
N GLU A 45 -27.26 6.51 -9.47
CA GLU A 45 -28.23 7.58 -9.17
C GLU A 45 -28.95 7.39 -7.82
N GLY A 46 -29.13 6.15 -7.39
CA GLY A 46 -29.71 5.81 -6.09
C GLY A 46 -28.72 5.93 -4.92
N VAL A 47 -27.43 5.75 -5.17
CA VAL A 47 -26.37 5.91 -4.16
C VAL A 47 -25.87 7.37 -4.11
N SER A 48 -25.83 8.06 -5.25
CA SER A 48 -25.22 9.37 -5.42
C SER A 48 -25.84 10.46 -4.54
N GLN A 49 -27.13 10.33 -4.22
CA GLN A 49 -27.83 11.23 -3.29
C GLN A 49 -27.35 11.10 -1.84
N THR A 50 -26.68 9.99 -1.50
CA THR A 50 -26.15 9.68 -0.17
C THR A 50 -24.63 9.65 -0.10
N LEU A 51 -23.94 9.81 -1.24
CA LEU A 51 -22.48 9.81 -1.28
C LEU A 51 -21.93 11.11 -0.70
N ILE A 52 -21.01 10.96 0.25
CA ILE A 52 -20.15 12.02 0.73
C ILE A 52 -18.81 11.83 0.04
N TYR A 53 -18.29 12.87 -0.60
CA TYR A 53 -17.02 12.83 -1.30
C TYR A 53 -16.15 14.03 -0.90
N PHE A 54 -14.84 13.81 -0.93
CA PHE A 54 -13.85 14.86 -0.78
C PHE A 54 -13.08 15.01 -2.09
N GLU A 55 -12.97 16.24 -2.57
CA GLU A 55 -12.17 16.57 -3.74
C GLU A 55 -11.33 17.82 -3.48
N GLN A 56 -10.14 17.87 -4.09
CA GLN A 56 -9.27 19.03 -4.03
C GLN A 56 -8.66 19.29 -5.40
N LYS A 57 -9.04 20.43 -5.99
CA LYS A 57 -8.62 20.80 -7.35
C LYS A 57 -7.09 20.81 -7.49
N GLY A 58 -6.59 20.08 -8.49
CA GLY A 58 -5.15 20.02 -8.84
C GLY A 58 -4.34 19.02 -8.02
N ILE A 59 -4.96 18.32 -7.06
CA ILE A 59 -4.33 17.27 -6.27
C ILE A 59 -4.88 15.92 -6.73
N VAL A 60 -3.99 14.93 -6.76
CA VAL A 60 -4.23 13.59 -7.30
C VAL A 60 -3.64 12.55 -6.35
N ASP A 61 -3.95 11.28 -6.62
CA ASP A 61 -3.36 10.12 -5.94
C ASP A 61 -3.69 10.08 -4.44
N PHE A 62 -4.98 10.16 -4.09
CA PHE A 62 -5.48 10.16 -2.70
C PHE A 62 -5.35 8.78 -2.03
N ARG A 63 -4.11 8.41 -1.72
CA ARG A 63 -3.72 7.22 -0.98
C ARG A 63 -2.35 7.43 -0.31
N PRO A 64 -2.04 6.76 0.80
CA PRO A 64 -2.89 5.82 1.54
C PRO A 64 -3.91 6.53 2.42
N ILE A 65 -4.80 5.75 3.03
CA ILE A 65 -5.83 6.23 3.96
C ILE A 65 -5.60 5.55 5.31
N LEU A 66 -5.70 6.34 6.37
CA LEU A 66 -5.60 5.89 7.75
C LEU A 66 -6.84 6.36 8.51
N LEU A 67 -7.54 5.41 9.13
CA LEU A 67 -8.70 5.67 9.99
C LEU A 67 -8.25 5.87 11.43
N ASP A 68 -8.79 6.91 12.07
CA ASP A 68 -8.54 7.25 13.46
C ASP A 68 -9.87 7.57 14.15
N ASP A 69 -10.65 6.50 14.36
CA ASP A 69 -11.99 6.53 14.96
C ASP A 69 -11.99 7.21 16.33
N LYS A 70 -10.89 7.08 17.08
CA LYS A 70 -10.72 7.69 18.41
C LYS A 70 -10.82 9.22 18.36
N HIS A 71 -10.35 9.82 17.28
CA HIS A 71 -10.40 11.27 17.06
C HIS A 71 -11.45 11.68 16.02
N ASN A 72 -12.30 10.76 15.56
CA ASN A 72 -13.33 10.99 14.54
C ASN A 72 -12.74 11.64 13.27
N GLN A 73 -11.57 11.15 12.85
CA GLN A 73 -10.85 11.69 11.71
C GLN A 73 -10.30 10.60 10.79
N VAL A 74 -10.16 10.97 9.52
CA VAL A 74 -9.51 10.17 8.48
C VAL A 74 -8.33 10.96 7.95
N ILE A 75 -7.17 10.33 7.90
CA ILE A 75 -5.94 10.93 7.39
C ILE A 75 -5.65 10.34 6.02
N VAL A 76 -5.54 11.21 5.01
CA VAL A 76 -5.40 10.82 3.60
C VAL A 76 -4.11 11.41 3.03
N GLY A 77 -3.22 10.53 2.58
CA GLY A 77 -2.05 10.93 1.80
C GLY A 77 -2.45 11.27 0.37
N ALA A 78 -1.72 12.21 -0.25
CA ALA A 78 -1.90 12.56 -1.66
C ALA A 78 -0.58 13.02 -2.27
N ARG A 79 -0.60 13.43 -3.54
CA ARG A 79 0.55 14.13 -4.13
C ARG A 79 0.80 15.48 -3.42
N ASP A 80 1.97 15.57 -2.82
CA ASP A 80 2.57 16.68 -2.05
C ASP A 80 1.80 17.11 -0.81
N HIS A 81 0.80 16.34 -0.38
CA HIS A 81 -0.13 16.76 0.65
C HIS A 81 -0.58 15.60 1.53
N VAL A 82 -0.93 15.93 2.77
CA VAL A 82 -1.67 15.07 3.68
C VAL A 82 -2.89 15.85 4.17
N PHE A 83 -4.05 15.21 4.13
CA PHE A 83 -5.31 15.79 4.58
C PHE A 83 -5.75 15.12 5.86
N ARG A 84 -6.24 15.91 6.80
CA ARG A 84 -7.09 15.42 7.89
C ARG A 84 -8.50 15.81 7.57
N LEU A 85 -9.38 14.83 7.55
CA LEU A 85 -10.80 14.99 7.25
C LEU A 85 -11.59 14.51 8.46
N ASN A 86 -12.76 15.08 8.68
CA ASN A 86 -13.71 14.48 9.62
C ASN A 86 -14.21 13.15 9.05
N GLU A 87 -14.25 12.10 9.87
CA GLU A 87 -14.57 10.75 9.38
C GLU A 87 -15.97 10.62 8.79
N GLN A 88 -16.97 11.26 9.42
CA GLN A 88 -18.37 11.15 8.99
C GLN A 88 -18.71 12.06 7.80
N SER A 89 -18.22 13.29 7.82
CA SER A 89 -18.60 14.31 6.83
C SER A 89 -17.56 14.52 5.72
N LEU A 90 -16.35 13.95 5.88
CA LEU A 90 -15.18 14.21 5.04
C LEU A 90 -14.81 15.70 4.91
N ALA A 91 -15.32 16.55 5.80
CA ALA A 91 -14.99 17.96 5.84
C ALA A 91 -13.50 18.13 6.21
N PRO A 92 -12.75 18.98 5.50
CA PRO A 92 -11.33 19.18 5.77
C PRO A 92 -11.11 19.84 7.14
N LEU A 93 -10.37 19.14 8.00
CA LEU A 93 -9.91 19.63 9.30
C LEU A 93 -8.55 20.34 9.15
N GLU A 94 -7.65 19.75 8.37
CA GLU A 94 -6.32 20.30 8.10
C GLU A 94 -5.85 19.88 6.70
N LYS A 95 -5.15 20.80 6.00
CA LYS A 95 -4.40 20.52 4.79
C LYS A 95 -2.93 20.79 5.07
N PHE A 96 -2.13 19.73 5.12
CA PHE A 96 -0.69 19.81 5.33
C PHE A 96 0.04 19.65 3.99
N GLU A 97 0.87 20.63 3.62
CA GLU A 97 1.69 20.58 2.42
C GLU A 97 3.08 20.01 2.78
N TRP A 98 3.47 18.93 2.09
CA TRP A 98 4.79 18.34 2.19
C TRP A 98 5.36 18.07 0.80
N LEU A 99 5.94 19.13 0.23
CA LEU A 99 6.59 19.08 -1.07
C LEU A 99 7.89 18.25 -1.03
N ALA A 100 8.29 17.74 -2.19
CA ALA A 100 9.63 17.18 -2.34
C ALA A 100 10.71 18.28 -2.20
N SER A 101 11.87 17.91 -1.68
CA SER A 101 12.99 18.86 -1.54
C SER A 101 13.49 19.34 -2.91
N SER A 102 13.96 20.60 -2.99
CA SER A 102 14.47 21.18 -4.24
C SER A 102 15.57 20.31 -4.86
N ASP A 103 16.50 19.82 -4.04
CA ASP A 103 17.61 18.97 -4.48
C ASP A 103 17.12 17.63 -5.04
N SER A 104 16.13 17.00 -4.39
CA SER A 104 15.51 15.76 -4.87
C SER A 104 14.80 15.97 -6.21
N VAL A 105 14.06 17.08 -6.35
CA VAL A 105 13.36 17.42 -7.59
C VAL A 105 14.36 17.67 -8.72
N GLU A 106 15.43 18.42 -8.47
CA GLU A 106 16.46 18.69 -9.48
C GLU A 106 17.14 17.39 -9.93
N ALA A 107 17.55 16.54 -8.98
CA ALA A 107 18.14 15.23 -9.28
C ALA A 107 17.19 14.32 -10.07
N CYS A 108 15.90 14.30 -9.72
CA CYS A 108 14.87 13.55 -10.43
C CYS A 108 14.75 14.01 -11.89
N LEU A 109 14.66 15.32 -12.12
CA LEU A 109 14.52 15.91 -13.45
C LEU A 109 15.76 15.73 -14.33
N MET A 110 16.95 15.65 -13.72
CA MET A 110 18.18 15.32 -14.45
C MET A 110 18.18 13.87 -14.96
N ARG A 111 17.59 12.94 -14.19
CA ARG A 111 17.56 11.51 -14.52
C ARG A 111 16.37 11.12 -15.40
N TRP A 112 15.23 11.77 -15.20
CA TRP A 112 13.96 11.45 -15.85
C TRP A 112 13.34 12.73 -16.42
N SER A 113 12.86 12.68 -17.66
CA SER A 113 12.26 13.88 -18.29
C SER A 113 10.81 14.14 -17.86
N ASP A 114 10.19 13.25 -17.09
CA ASP A 114 8.78 13.36 -16.68
C ASP A 114 8.65 14.21 -15.41
N LYS A 115 8.04 15.39 -15.55
CA LYS A 115 7.80 16.32 -14.43
C LYS A 115 6.71 15.83 -13.48
N PHE A 116 5.84 14.92 -13.91
CA PHE A 116 4.68 14.50 -13.11
C PHE A 116 5.11 13.67 -11.90
N ASP A 117 6.05 12.75 -12.09
CA ASP A 117 6.52 11.83 -11.04
C ASP A 117 7.60 12.44 -10.13
N CYS A 118 8.23 13.55 -10.54
CA CYS A 118 9.20 14.31 -9.73
C CYS A 118 8.53 15.18 -8.66
N ARG A 119 7.63 14.58 -7.86
CA ARG A 119 6.87 15.17 -6.76
C ARG A 119 6.90 14.23 -5.55
N ASN A 120 6.41 14.68 -4.40
CA ASN A 120 6.33 13.82 -3.24
C ASN A 120 4.96 13.13 -3.22
N PHE A 121 4.92 11.82 -3.46
CA PHE A 121 3.68 11.06 -3.33
C PHE A 121 3.68 10.36 -1.99
N ILE A 122 2.71 10.67 -1.13
CA ILE A 122 2.58 10.03 0.16
C ILE A 122 2.17 8.57 -0.06
N ARG A 123 2.83 7.65 0.62
CA ARG A 123 2.72 6.21 0.38
C ARG A 123 2.50 5.40 1.66
N MET A 124 2.81 5.97 2.83
CA MET A 124 2.59 5.30 4.12
C MET A 124 2.13 6.29 5.18
N LEU A 125 1.13 5.88 5.94
CA LEU A 125 0.64 6.54 7.14
C LEU A 125 0.55 5.48 8.25
N ILE A 126 1.26 5.67 9.35
CA ILE A 126 1.21 4.74 10.50
C ILE A 126 0.94 5.52 11.77
N MET A 127 -0.12 5.12 12.47
CA MET A 127 -0.41 5.56 13.82
C MET A 127 0.38 4.68 14.80
N LYS A 128 1.49 5.19 15.35
CA LYS A 128 2.31 4.43 16.30
C LYS A 128 1.70 4.38 17.70
N ASP A 129 1.12 5.50 18.11
CA ASP A 129 0.38 5.68 19.35
C ASP A 129 -0.75 6.69 19.10
N ASP A 130 -1.45 7.12 20.16
CA ASP A 130 -2.60 8.04 20.06
C ASP A 130 -2.33 9.37 19.34
N SER A 131 -1.08 9.77 19.12
CA SER A 131 -0.79 11.06 18.46
C SER A 131 0.42 11.04 17.54
N SER A 132 1.29 10.03 17.62
CA SER A 132 2.52 9.93 16.82
C SER A 132 2.23 9.32 15.45
N LEU A 133 2.09 10.18 14.44
CA LEU A 133 1.87 9.80 13.06
C LEU A 133 3.20 9.75 12.31
N LEU A 134 3.53 8.58 11.77
CA LEU A 134 4.58 8.44 10.77
C LEU A 134 3.99 8.68 9.39
N ILE A 135 4.60 9.59 8.65
CA ILE A 135 4.23 9.90 7.26
C ILE A 135 5.46 9.63 6.40
N CYS A 136 5.32 8.83 5.34
CA CYS A 136 6.39 8.63 4.36
C CYS A 136 5.89 8.85 2.94
N GLY A 137 6.78 9.39 2.10
CA GLY A 137 6.50 9.65 0.70
C GLY A 137 7.72 9.48 -0.20
N THR A 138 7.48 9.44 -1.50
CA THR A 138 8.50 9.17 -2.53
C THR A 138 9.54 10.30 -2.66
N ASN A 139 9.18 11.53 -2.26
CA ASN A 139 10.01 12.73 -2.29
C ASN A 139 10.87 12.82 -3.58
N ALA A 140 10.21 12.74 -4.73
CA ALA A 140 10.83 12.78 -6.07
C ALA A 140 11.97 11.75 -6.24
N PHE A 141 11.64 10.46 -6.07
CA PHE A 141 12.62 9.35 -6.14
C PHE A 141 13.74 9.46 -5.09
N SER A 142 13.44 10.06 -3.94
CA SER A 142 14.33 10.11 -2.78
C SER A 142 13.51 9.86 -1.51
N PRO A 143 13.02 8.62 -1.29
CA PRO A 143 12.08 8.28 -0.22
C PRO A 143 12.45 8.91 1.12
N ALA A 144 11.47 9.54 1.75
CA ALA A 144 11.64 10.22 3.03
C ALA A 144 10.45 9.93 3.95
N CYS A 145 10.72 9.97 5.25
CA CYS A 145 9.73 9.78 6.30
C CYS A 145 9.85 10.90 7.34
N MET A 146 8.77 11.19 8.05
CA MET A 146 8.77 12.16 9.15
C MET A 146 7.71 11.80 10.20
N TRP A 147 7.99 12.16 11.44
CA TRP A 147 7.01 12.09 12.53
C TRP A 147 6.24 13.40 12.66
N ARG A 148 4.92 13.30 12.82
CA ARG A 148 3.99 14.41 13.03
C ARG A 148 3.01 14.09 14.14
N ASN A 149 2.39 15.14 14.68
CA ASN A 149 1.25 14.97 15.57
C ASN A 149 -0.02 14.78 14.74
N ALA A 150 -0.72 13.65 14.91
CA ALA A 150 -1.97 13.35 14.19
C ALA A 150 -3.07 14.39 14.40
N ASN A 151 -3.04 15.11 15.53
CA ASN A 151 -4.00 16.16 15.87
C ASN A 151 -3.57 17.57 15.43
N GLY A 152 -2.40 17.70 14.79
CA GLY A 152 -1.89 18.95 14.20
C GLY A 152 -0.63 18.69 13.38
N LEU A 153 -0.78 18.39 12.10
CA LEU A 153 0.31 17.96 11.20
C LEU A 153 1.36 19.03 11.00
N SER A 154 0.99 20.29 11.16
CA SER A 154 1.90 21.43 11.04
C SER A 154 2.94 21.49 12.17
N ALA A 155 2.68 20.84 13.32
CA ALA A 155 3.65 20.73 14.40
C ALA A 155 4.71 19.66 14.06
N SER A 156 5.90 20.10 13.66
CA SER A 156 7.03 19.19 13.43
C SER A 156 7.48 18.54 14.74
N VAL A 157 7.43 17.21 14.79
CA VAL A 157 7.97 16.44 15.93
C VAL A 157 9.46 16.15 15.73
N GLN A 158 9.85 15.83 14.50
CA GLN A 158 11.22 15.53 14.09
C GLN A 158 11.46 15.95 12.64
N ASP A 159 12.75 16.16 12.32
CA ASP A 159 13.20 16.37 10.95
C ASP A 159 12.98 15.12 10.08
N PRO A 160 12.80 15.27 8.76
CA PRO A 160 12.69 14.14 7.86
C PRO A 160 13.92 13.23 7.92
N PHE A 161 13.69 11.93 7.85
CA PHE A 161 14.74 10.90 7.77
C PHE A 161 14.57 10.02 6.53
N ASN A 162 15.58 9.20 6.26
CA ASN A 162 15.63 8.32 5.09
C ASN A 162 14.46 7.32 5.09
N GLY A 163 13.67 7.31 4.02
CA GLY A 163 12.50 6.44 3.84
C GLY A 163 12.74 5.19 2.98
N ILE A 164 13.99 4.86 2.64
CA ILE A 164 14.32 3.62 1.91
C ILE A 164 13.88 2.42 2.75
N GLY A 165 13.14 1.49 2.13
CA GLY A 165 12.56 0.33 2.81
C GLY A 165 11.22 0.61 3.49
N TYR A 166 10.82 1.87 3.65
CA TYR A 166 9.47 2.24 4.08
C TYR A 166 8.54 2.35 2.88
N VAL A 167 8.92 3.16 1.89
CA VAL A 167 8.11 3.47 0.71
C VAL A 167 8.95 3.35 -0.57
N PRO A 168 8.31 3.11 -1.74
CA PRO A 168 9.03 2.98 -2.99
C PRO A 168 9.63 4.32 -3.44
N PHE A 169 10.64 4.23 -4.32
CA PHE A 169 11.22 5.40 -5.00
C PHE A 169 10.25 6.02 -5.99
N SER A 170 9.63 5.19 -6.84
CA SER A 170 8.69 5.63 -7.85
C SER A 170 7.26 5.63 -7.30
N PRO A 171 6.43 6.63 -7.63
CA PRO A 171 5.00 6.56 -7.35
C PRO A 171 4.27 5.46 -8.12
N ARG A 172 4.91 4.86 -9.14
CA ARG A 172 4.32 3.80 -9.97
C ARG A 172 4.56 2.39 -9.43
N TYR A 173 5.44 2.23 -8.44
CA TYR A 173 5.68 0.92 -7.84
C TYR A 173 4.69 0.68 -6.73
N ASP A 174 4.05 -0.49 -6.77
CA ASP A 174 3.22 -0.97 -5.69
C ASP A 174 4.09 -1.36 -4.49
N HIS A 175 3.57 -1.10 -3.30
CA HIS A 175 4.18 -1.52 -2.04
C HIS A 175 3.07 -1.91 -1.07
N THR A 176 3.43 -2.64 -0.03
CA THR A 176 2.52 -2.96 1.07
C THR A 176 3.23 -2.75 2.39
N TYR A 177 2.47 -2.47 3.46
CA TYR A 177 3.03 -2.29 4.78
C TYR A 177 2.05 -2.70 5.87
N LEU A 178 2.60 -3.08 7.01
CA LEU A 178 1.88 -3.52 8.20
C LEU A 178 2.64 -3.06 9.44
N PHE A 179 1.95 -2.32 10.31
CA PHE A 179 2.44 -2.05 11.66
C PHE A 179 1.79 -3.06 12.62
N SER A 180 2.58 -4.03 13.07
CA SER A 180 2.11 -5.15 13.91
C SER A 180 1.76 -4.73 15.32
N ARG A 181 0.99 -5.57 16.01
CA ARG A 181 0.61 -5.37 17.42
C ARG A 181 1.82 -5.30 18.35
N GLU A 182 2.95 -5.91 17.97
CA GLU A 182 4.22 -5.88 18.70
C GLU A 182 5.11 -4.67 18.36
N ASN A 183 4.57 -3.64 17.69
CA ASN A 183 5.30 -2.42 17.28
C ASN A 183 6.43 -2.66 16.28
N HIS A 184 6.35 -3.73 15.48
CA HIS A 184 7.25 -3.93 14.34
C HIS A 184 6.59 -3.48 13.04
N LEU A 185 7.36 -2.78 12.21
CA LEU A 185 6.95 -2.42 10.85
C LEU A 185 7.46 -3.47 9.87
N TYR A 186 6.53 -4.03 9.11
CA TYR A 186 6.78 -4.92 7.98
C TYR A 186 6.44 -4.22 6.67
N THR A 187 7.26 -4.37 5.64
CA THR A 187 7.00 -3.78 4.32
C THR A 187 7.32 -4.77 3.20
N GLY A 188 6.55 -4.71 2.12
CA GLY A 188 6.93 -5.29 0.83
C GLY A 188 7.19 -4.14 -0.13
N VAL A 189 8.44 -3.92 -0.52
CA VAL A 189 8.84 -2.71 -1.24
C VAL A 189 10.09 -2.91 -2.09
N GLY A 190 10.19 -2.13 -3.17
CA GLY A 190 11.43 -1.93 -3.93
C GLY A 190 12.41 -0.99 -3.21
N ILE A 191 13.64 -1.43 -3.00
CA ILE A 191 14.68 -0.77 -2.19
C ILE A 191 15.62 0.07 -3.07
N ASP A 192 15.53 -0.06 -4.40
CA ASP A 192 16.30 0.73 -5.35
C ASP A 192 15.43 1.50 -6.33
N THR A 193 16.08 2.37 -7.11
CA THR A 193 15.40 3.24 -8.07
C THR A 193 14.77 2.50 -9.25
N SER A 194 15.21 1.28 -9.56
CA SER A 194 14.66 0.48 -10.66
C SER A 194 13.52 -0.45 -10.22
N GLY A 195 13.37 -0.69 -8.92
CA GLY A 195 12.42 -1.66 -8.38
C GLY A 195 12.91 -3.11 -8.46
N ASP A 196 14.11 -3.34 -8.99
CA ASP A 196 14.68 -4.68 -9.15
C ASP A 196 15.05 -5.28 -7.79
N ASP A 197 15.55 -4.45 -6.86
CA ASP A 197 15.86 -4.86 -5.50
C ASP A 197 14.62 -4.82 -4.61
N SER A 198 13.68 -5.73 -4.85
CA SER A 198 12.44 -5.85 -4.08
C SER A 198 12.56 -6.87 -2.95
N SER A 199 11.98 -6.57 -1.78
CA SER A 199 12.05 -7.46 -0.62
C SER A 199 10.88 -7.31 0.33
N PHE A 200 10.66 -8.34 1.16
CA PHE A 200 9.89 -8.22 2.39
C PHE A 200 10.83 -7.85 3.54
N LEU A 201 10.58 -6.71 4.17
CA LEU A 201 11.41 -6.15 5.23
C LEU A 201 10.68 -6.20 6.57
N ARG A 202 11.44 -6.34 7.66
CA ARG A 202 11.02 -5.91 9.00
C ARG A 202 12.00 -4.89 9.52
N MET A 203 11.52 -3.67 9.75
CA MET A 203 12.33 -2.58 10.29
C MET A 203 12.66 -2.86 11.75
N MET A 204 13.93 -2.71 12.11
CA MET A 204 14.44 -2.86 13.47
C MET A 204 14.67 -1.48 14.09
N PRO A 205 14.55 -1.33 15.42
CA PRO A 205 14.70 -0.03 16.10
C PRO A 205 16.05 0.66 15.91
N ASP A 206 17.11 -0.10 15.62
CA ASP A 206 18.47 0.38 15.37
C ASP A 206 18.70 0.83 13.91
N GLY A 207 17.67 0.80 13.07
CA GLY A 207 17.75 1.14 11.65
C GLY A 207 18.22 -0.01 10.76
N LEU A 208 18.46 -1.20 11.32
CA LEU A 208 18.65 -2.41 10.54
C LEU A 208 17.30 -2.97 10.08
N PHE A 209 17.33 -3.96 9.21
CA PHE A 209 16.13 -4.68 8.82
C PHE A 209 16.45 -6.15 8.51
N LEU A 210 15.48 -7.03 8.79
CA LEU A 210 15.49 -8.38 8.21
C LEU A 210 14.93 -8.29 6.79
N ARG A 211 15.60 -8.93 5.83
CA ARG A 211 15.19 -8.94 4.41
C ARG A 211 15.26 -10.33 3.79
N ILE A 212 14.69 -10.47 2.60
CA ILE A 212 14.98 -11.60 1.72
C ILE A 212 16.34 -11.39 1.04
N GLU A 213 17.10 -12.47 0.87
CA GLU A 213 18.37 -12.46 0.16
C GLU A 213 18.16 -12.09 -1.32
N LYS A 214 18.82 -11.01 -1.77
CA LYS A 214 18.67 -10.44 -3.12
C LYS A 214 19.06 -11.44 -4.23
N ALA A 215 20.06 -12.28 -3.98
CA ALA A 215 20.71 -13.09 -5.01
C ALA A 215 19.90 -14.33 -5.45
N ASN A 216 18.71 -14.55 -4.90
CA ASN A 216 17.93 -15.75 -5.16
C ASN A 216 16.60 -15.42 -5.83
N SER A 217 16.55 -15.47 -7.17
CA SER A 217 15.32 -15.30 -7.95
C SER A 217 14.25 -16.37 -7.66
N LEU A 218 14.62 -17.46 -6.97
CA LEU A 218 13.64 -18.41 -6.43
C LEU A 218 12.81 -17.81 -5.28
N SER A 219 13.33 -16.77 -4.61
CA SER A 219 12.67 -16.11 -3.49
C SER A 219 11.66 -15.07 -3.94
N LEU A 220 12.05 -14.10 -4.77
CA LEU A 220 11.17 -13.09 -5.36
C LEU A 220 11.64 -12.79 -6.79
N ASN A 221 10.70 -12.62 -7.73
CA ASN A 221 11.02 -12.31 -9.11
C ASN A 221 10.02 -11.33 -9.74
N GLU A 222 10.44 -10.06 -9.89
CA GLU A 222 9.57 -8.96 -10.32
C GLU A 222 8.24 -8.92 -9.53
N PRO A 223 8.28 -8.89 -8.18
CA PRO A 223 7.06 -8.96 -7.38
C PRO A 223 6.27 -7.66 -7.48
N VAL A 224 4.95 -7.81 -7.45
CA VAL A 224 4.01 -6.71 -7.24
C VAL A 224 3.25 -6.98 -5.95
N PHE A 225 3.49 -6.14 -4.96
CA PHE A 225 2.98 -6.28 -3.60
C PHE A 225 1.51 -5.86 -3.51
N VAL A 226 0.73 -6.59 -2.71
CA VAL A 226 -0.72 -6.34 -2.57
C VAL A 226 -1.10 -6.04 -1.13
N ALA A 227 -0.83 -6.96 -0.20
CA ALA A 227 -1.28 -6.82 1.18
C ALA A 227 -0.34 -7.53 2.17
N ALA A 228 -0.39 -7.11 3.44
CA ALA A 228 0.29 -7.76 4.54
C ALA A 228 -0.64 -7.85 5.75
N PHE A 229 -0.61 -8.97 6.48
CA PHE A 229 -1.48 -9.23 7.61
C PHE A 229 -0.73 -9.79 8.81
N ASP A 230 -1.09 -9.29 9.98
CA ASP A 230 -0.66 -9.77 11.29
C ASP A 230 -1.62 -10.89 11.73
N VAL A 231 -1.19 -12.16 11.62
CA VAL A 231 -2.00 -13.33 12.02
C VAL A 231 -1.13 -14.30 12.79
N ASP A 232 -1.29 -14.31 14.11
CA ASP A 232 -0.42 -15.05 15.03
C ASP A 232 -0.29 -16.55 14.68
N PRO A 233 0.94 -17.11 14.72
CA PRO A 233 2.21 -16.50 15.14
C PRO A 233 3.04 -15.88 13.97
N PHE A 234 2.41 -15.59 12.83
CA PHE A 234 3.09 -15.22 11.59
C PHE A 234 2.72 -13.81 11.11
N VAL A 235 3.51 -13.31 10.17
CA VAL A 235 3.07 -12.25 9.25
C VAL A 235 2.93 -12.86 7.87
N TYR A 236 1.79 -12.59 7.22
CA TYR A 236 1.49 -13.06 5.87
C TYR A 236 1.63 -11.90 4.87
N PHE A 237 2.19 -12.19 3.70
CA PHE A 237 2.30 -11.26 2.59
C PHE A 237 1.63 -11.83 1.36
N PHE A 238 0.82 -11.00 0.70
CA PHE A 238 0.16 -11.31 -0.56
C PHE A 238 0.75 -10.46 -1.67
N PHE A 239 1.09 -11.11 -2.78
CA PHE A 239 1.75 -10.48 -3.91
C PHE A 239 1.55 -11.33 -5.16
N ARG A 240 1.94 -10.79 -6.32
CA ARG A 240 2.07 -11.54 -7.56
C ARG A 240 3.48 -11.40 -8.08
N GLU A 241 3.99 -12.40 -8.79
CA GLU A 241 5.37 -12.39 -9.31
C GLU A 241 5.47 -13.19 -10.61
N THR A 242 6.54 -12.98 -11.37
CA THR A 242 6.86 -13.81 -12.53
C THR A 242 7.30 -15.21 -12.07
N ALA A 243 6.55 -16.24 -12.46
CA ALA A 243 6.74 -17.63 -12.04
C ALA A 243 7.99 -18.27 -12.68
N MET A 244 8.97 -18.63 -11.84
CA MET A 244 10.21 -19.27 -12.28
C MET A 244 10.05 -20.77 -12.54
N GLU A 245 9.09 -21.42 -11.89
CA GLU A 245 8.85 -22.87 -12.02
C GLU A 245 8.31 -23.29 -13.40
N VAL A 246 7.76 -22.35 -14.18
CA VAL A 246 7.17 -22.60 -15.50
C VAL A 246 7.80 -21.73 -16.60
N LEU A 247 8.95 -21.09 -16.33
CA LEU A 247 9.56 -20.14 -17.26
C LEU A 247 9.88 -20.76 -18.64
N SER A 248 10.21 -22.06 -18.67
CA SER A 248 10.44 -22.82 -19.92
C SER A 248 9.22 -22.87 -20.84
N SER A 249 8.02 -22.66 -20.29
CA SER A 249 6.74 -22.68 -20.99
C SER A 249 6.22 -21.28 -21.33
N GLY A 250 6.95 -20.23 -20.94
CA GLY A 250 6.59 -18.82 -21.16
C GLY A 250 6.65 -17.98 -19.89
N LYS A 251 6.62 -16.65 -20.04
CA LYS A 251 6.50 -15.72 -18.92
C LYS A 251 5.05 -15.74 -18.41
N VAL A 252 4.85 -16.31 -17.22
CA VAL A 252 3.54 -16.39 -16.55
C VAL A 252 3.66 -15.71 -15.19
N THR A 253 2.65 -14.93 -14.80
CA THR A 253 2.54 -14.34 -13.46
C THR A 253 1.69 -15.25 -12.58
N TYR A 254 2.09 -15.44 -11.31
CA TYR A 254 1.28 -16.15 -10.31
C TYR A 254 1.02 -15.27 -9.10
N ALA A 255 -0.20 -15.39 -8.56
CA ALA A 255 -0.53 -14.92 -7.22
C ALA A 255 0.14 -15.81 -6.17
N ARG A 256 0.65 -15.19 -5.12
CA ARG A 256 1.40 -15.83 -4.04
C ARG A 256 0.93 -15.35 -2.69
N ILE A 257 1.03 -16.27 -1.74
CA ILE A 257 1.06 -15.97 -0.31
C ILE A 257 2.45 -16.36 0.21
N ALA A 258 3.04 -15.50 1.03
CA ALA A 258 4.22 -15.81 1.80
C ALA A 258 3.95 -15.63 3.29
N ARG A 259 4.78 -16.27 4.12
CA ARG A 259 4.78 -16.05 5.56
C ARG A 259 6.19 -15.98 6.13
N VAL A 260 6.31 -15.28 7.25
CA VAL A 260 7.49 -15.24 8.12
C VAL A 260 7.06 -15.37 9.57
N CYS A 261 7.91 -15.93 10.44
CA CYS A 261 7.65 -15.96 11.87
C CYS A 261 7.90 -14.57 12.47
N LYS A 262 7.00 -14.10 13.35
CA LYS A 262 7.19 -12.82 14.04
C LYS A 262 8.46 -12.78 14.89
N ASN A 263 8.82 -13.91 15.49
CA ASN A 263 9.99 -14.06 16.36
C ASN A 263 11.28 -14.44 15.61
N ASP A 264 11.28 -14.44 14.27
CA ASP A 264 12.51 -14.66 13.51
C ASP A 264 13.51 -13.52 13.81
N ILE A 265 14.74 -13.87 14.18
CA ILE A 265 15.81 -12.93 14.49
C ILE A 265 16.89 -12.92 13.41
N GLY A 266 16.68 -13.65 12.32
CA GLY A 266 17.68 -13.93 11.31
C GLY A 266 18.73 -14.92 11.76
N GLY A 267 19.73 -15.13 10.90
CA GLY A 267 20.83 -16.04 11.22
C GLY A 267 21.90 -15.38 12.09
N THR A 268 22.51 -16.17 12.99
CA THR A 268 23.48 -15.65 13.98
C THR A 268 24.90 -15.49 13.44
N ILE A 269 25.33 -16.34 12.51
CA ILE A 269 26.69 -16.34 11.93
C ILE A 269 26.62 -16.17 10.41
N ARG A 270 25.80 -17.00 9.75
CA ARG A 270 25.42 -16.84 8.34
C ARG A 270 23.99 -16.30 8.30
N LEU A 271 23.61 -15.60 7.24
CA LEU A 271 22.27 -15.03 7.08
C LEU A 271 21.90 -13.97 8.14
N HIS A 272 22.89 -13.27 8.71
CA HIS A 272 22.63 -12.11 9.55
C HIS A 272 21.94 -11.01 8.74
N GLY A 273 20.80 -10.50 9.23
CA GLY A 273 19.98 -9.55 8.49
C GLY A 273 19.04 -10.19 7.45
N TYR A 274 18.95 -11.52 7.39
CA TYR A 274 18.07 -12.23 6.45
C TYR A 274 17.04 -13.10 7.16
N TRP A 275 15.84 -13.21 6.58
CA TRP A 275 14.81 -14.13 7.07
C TRP A 275 15.30 -15.59 7.04
N THR A 276 15.02 -16.32 8.11
CA THR A 276 15.28 -17.77 8.20
C THR A 276 14.01 -18.61 8.09
N THR A 277 12.85 -17.96 8.22
CA THR A 277 11.52 -18.59 8.24
C THR A 277 10.65 -18.23 7.02
N PHE A 278 11.20 -17.50 6.06
CA PHE A 278 10.49 -17.12 4.85
C PHE A 278 10.08 -18.35 4.03
N THR A 279 8.79 -18.45 3.74
CA THR A 279 8.22 -19.47 2.86
C THR A 279 7.13 -18.83 2.00
N LYS A 280 6.95 -19.31 0.76
CA LYS A 280 5.89 -18.86 -0.15
C LYS A 280 5.21 -20.02 -0.86
N ALA A 281 3.95 -19.81 -1.26
CA ALA A 281 3.13 -20.76 -1.99
C ALA A 281 2.30 -20.06 -3.08
N ARG A 282 1.94 -20.79 -4.13
CA ARG A 282 1.00 -20.32 -5.17
C ARG A 282 -0.42 -20.26 -4.60
N LEU A 283 -1.14 -19.18 -4.90
CA LEU A 283 -2.59 -19.10 -4.74
C LEU A 283 -3.24 -19.51 -6.07
N VAL A 284 -4.23 -20.40 -6.01
CA VAL A 284 -4.99 -20.85 -7.18
C VAL A 284 -6.45 -20.45 -6.98
N CYS A 285 -6.93 -19.56 -7.85
CA CYS A 285 -8.33 -19.14 -7.90
C CYS A 285 -8.88 -19.50 -9.27
N GLY A 286 -9.65 -20.57 -9.37
CA GLY A 286 -10.20 -21.06 -10.63
C GLY A 286 -10.73 -22.48 -10.52
N VAL A 287 -11.55 -22.90 -11.47
CA VAL A 287 -12.13 -24.25 -11.51
C VAL A 287 -11.11 -25.27 -12.02
N SER A 288 -10.20 -24.83 -12.89
CA SER A 288 -9.13 -25.64 -13.50
C SER A 288 -7.84 -24.82 -13.57
N GLU A 289 -6.69 -25.47 -13.81
CA GLU A 289 -5.42 -24.74 -13.97
C GLU A 289 -5.41 -23.82 -15.19
N SER A 290 -6.15 -24.15 -16.26
CA SER A 290 -6.27 -23.33 -17.46
C SER A 290 -7.16 -22.10 -17.27
N ASP A 291 -8.08 -22.14 -16.29
CA ASP A 291 -9.01 -21.05 -15.96
C ASP A 291 -8.57 -20.28 -14.70
N SER A 292 -7.32 -20.45 -14.27
CA SER A 292 -6.78 -19.83 -13.06
C SER A 292 -6.62 -18.31 -13.22
N LEU A 293 -7.33 -17.56 -12.38
CA LEU A 293 -7.17 -16.12 -12.20
C LEU A 293 -5.89 -15.86 -11.41
N ASN A 294 -4.86 -15.37 -12.09
CA ASN A 294 -3.51 -15.30 -11.53
C ASN A 294 -3.16 -13.93 -10.91
N PHE A 295 -4.03 -12.92 -11.05
CA PHE A 295 -3.74 -11.56 -10.61
C PHE A 295 -4.55 -11.23 -9.35
N VAL A 296 -3.99 -11.52 -8.18
CA VAL A 296 -4.56 -11.04 -6.90
C VAL A 296 -4.46 -9.51 -6.84
N ARG A 297 -5.58 -8.85 -6.47
CA ARG A 297 -5.73 -7.38 -6.45
C ARG A 297 -5.93 -6.80 -5.07
N ALA A 298 -6.69 -7.50 -4.24
CA ALA A 298 -7.01 -7.11 -2.89
C ALA A 298 -7.21 -8.36 -2.05
N VAL A 299 -6.92 -8.25 -0.76
CA VAL A 299 -7.08 -9.31 0.22
C VAL A 299 -7.63 -8.68 1.49
N GLU A 300 -8.47 -9.41 2.20
CA GLU A 300 -8.99 -9.07 3.52
C GLU A 300 -8.86 -10.29 4.44
N TYR A 301 -8.61 -10.08 5.72
CA TYR A 301 -8.57 -11.15 6.72
C TYR A 301 -9.75 -11.00 7.67
N VAL A 302 -10.61 -12.03 7.71
CA VAL A 302 -11.77 -12.06 8.61
C VAL A 302 -11.39 -12.90 9.83
N GLU A 303 -11.16 -12.22 10.96
CA GLU A 303 -10.64 -12.85 12.20
C GLU A 303 -11.60 -13.90 12.78
N GLU A 304 -12.91 -13.64 12.71
CA GLU A 304 -13.97 -14.53 13.22
C GLU A 304 -14.01 -15.88 12.49
N GLU A 305 -13.69 -15.87 11.19
CA GLU A 305 -13.66 -17.05 10.33
C GLU A 305 -12.25 -17.62 10.18
N GLN A 306 -11.25 -16.94 10.72
CA GLN A 306 -9.82 -17.23 10.55
C GLN A 306 -9.43 -17.45 9.08
N SER A 307 -10.02 -16.64 8.19
CA SER A 307 -9.99 -16.88 6.74
C SER A 307 -9.60 -15.62 5.98
N PHE A 308 -8.83 -15.82 4.90
CA PHE A 308 -8.49 -14.76 3.95
C PHE A 308 -9.47 -14.79 2.78
N TYR A 309 -10.01 -13.62 2.45
CA TYR A 309 -10.80 -13.38 1.24
C TYR A 309 -9.96 -12.58 0.26
N ALA A 310 -9.88 -13.02 -0.99
CA ALA A 310 -9.03 -12.38 -1.99
C ALA A 310 -9.75 -12.21 -3.33
N ILE A 311 -9.55 -11.04 -3.94
CA ILE A 311 -10.10 -10.69 -5.26
C ILE A 311 -9.03 -10.95 -6.31
N PHE A 312 -9.39 -11.74 -7.33
CA PHE A 312 -8.50 -12.10 -8.44
C PHE A 312 -9.07 -11.63 -9.79
N THR A 313 -8.18 -11.31 -10.72
CA THR A 313 -8.52 -10.98 -12.11
C THR A 313 -7.78 -11.88 -13.10
N SER A 314 -8.31 -11.98 -14.33
CA SER A 314 -7.74 -12.79 -15.41
C SER A 314 -6.53 -12.12 -16.09
N SER A 315 -6.45 -10.79 -16.02
CA SER A 315 -5.37 -9.98 -16.57
C SER A 315 -4.91 -8.91 -15.57
N GLU A 316 -3.74 -8.34 -15.87
CA GLU A 316 -3.18 -7.15 -15.22
C GLU A 316 -3.99 -5.87 -15.50
#